data_AF-A0A0B1YH96-F1
#
_entry.id   AF-A0A0B1YH96-F1
#
_cell.length_a   1.000
_cell.length_b   1.000
_cell.length_c   1.000
_cell.angle_alpha   90.00
_cell.angle_beta   90.00
_cell.angle_gamma   90.00
#
_symmetry.space_group_name_H-M   'P 1'
#
loop_
_entity.id
_entity.type
_entity.pdbx_description
1 polymer ?
#
loop_
_entity_poly.entity_id
_entity_poly.type
_entity_poly.pdbx_seq_one_letter_code
_entity_poly.pdbx_strand_id
1 'polypeptide(L)'
;MTEIRFDLGKNIVDTARASGVPTFSTDNIDGYISYSVSPVPDAVVAHYMREGFEVRWHPIFSLAMRADEKRFPDRRVQSVSLLLNDKIIKTHAEAQALVEQTIAQFQRGKWQRYYDPEWDVLLTGRSSLLNENGQFGRFPRTIDPAYKIPAEDWPAVVQQGPIWRWVGDGVLAQLSVKGDAGTLGLSYDVRLNFDLLDVALKRDAENLAQQLKEGDAKGWNSTAEHEADKKKRAALNKRLIENAINRGDAVVSPSALK
;
A
#
# COMPACT_ATOMS: atom_id res chain seq x y z
N MET A 1 -23.14 -14.17 6.48
CA MET A 1 -22.34 -12.94 6.30
C MET A 1 -22.15 -12.78 4.80
N THR A 2 -22.39 -11.58 4.25
CA THR A 2 -22.27 -11.32 2.81
C THR A 2 -20.83 -10.91 2.50
N GLU A 3 -20.25 -11.44 1.42
CA GLU A 3 -18.87 -11.14 1.02
C GLU A 3 -18.84 -10.47 -0.36
N ILE A 4 -17.93 -9.50 -0.54
CA ILE A 4 -17.49 -9.05 -1.86
C ILE A 4 -16.17 -9.75 -2.17
N ARG A 5 -16.23 -10.64 -3.15
CA ARG A 5 -15.12 -11.49 -3.58
C ARG A 5 -14.38 -10.85 -4.74
N PHE A 6 -13.05 -10.80 -4.67
CA PHE A 6 -12.26 -10.26 -5.77
C PHE A 6 -10.91 -10.97 -5.91
N ASP A 7 -10.33 -10.81 -7.10
CA ASP A 7 -9.03 -11.32 -7.50
C ASP A 7 -8.48 -10.41 -8.61
N LEU A 8 -7.16 -10.43 -8.81
CA LEU A 8 -6.47 -9.67 -9.84
C LEU A 8 -6.09 -10.57 -11.01
N GLY A 9 -5.86 -9.99 -12.19
CA GLY A 9 -5.41 -10.73 -13.37
C GLY A 9 -6.52 -11.43 -14.16
N LYS A 10 -7.75 -11.46 -13.66
CA LYS A 10 -8.94 -11.96 -14.38
C LYS A 10 -9.69 -10.83 -15.05
N ASN A 11 -10.46 -11.12 -16.09
CA ASN A 11 -11.28 -10.12 -16.78
C ASN A 11 -12.18 -9.35 -15.80
N ILE A 12 -12.22 -8.02 -15.90
CA ILE A 12 -12.94 -7.17 -14.94
C ILE A 12 -14.45 -7.40 -14.93
N VAL A 13 -15.06 -7.72 -16.08
CA VAL A 13 -16.51 -7.98 -16.18
C VAL A 13 -16.87 -9.27 -15.46
N ASP A 14 -16.08 -10.32 -15.66
CA ASP A 14 -16.31 -11.62 -15.03
C ASP A 14 -16.03 -11.58 -13.54
N THR A 15 -14.96 -10.90 -13.12
CA THR A 15 -14.68 -10.65 -11.69
C THR A 15 -15.81 -9.88 -11.03
N ALA A 16 -16.33 -8.83 -11.66
CA ALA A 16 -17.48 -8.08 -11.13
C ALA A 16 -18.72 -8.96 -10.99
N ARG A 17 -19.06 -9.76 -12.01
CA ARG A 17 -20.21 -10.68 -11.98
C ARG A 17 -20.08 -11.72 -10.87
N ALA A 18 -18.87 -12.24 -10.65
CA ALA A 18 -18.59 -13.26 -9.63
C ALA A 18 -18.40 -12.68 -8.20
N SER A 19 -18.35 -11.36 -8.06
CA SER A 19 -17.97 -10.71 -6.80
C SER A 19 -19.03 -10.79 -5.69
N GLY A 20 -20.28 -11.07 -6.03
CA GLY A 20 -21.40 -11.00 -5.08
C GLY A 20 -21.97 -9.60 -4.85
N VAL A 21 -21.41 -8.56 -5.50
CA VAL A 21 -22.01 -7.21 -5.52
C VAL A 21 -23.21 -7.20 -6.48
N PRO A 22 -24.42 -6.80 -6.02
CA PRO A 22 -25.61 -6.80 -6.88
C PRO A 22 -25.50 -5.84 -8.07
N THR A 23 -24.89 -4.67 -7.87
CA THR A 23 -24.72 -3.66 -8.91
C THR A 23 -23.50 -2.80 -8.60
N PHE A 24 -22.63 -2.64 -9.59
CA PHE A 24 -21.51 -1.70 -9.55
C PHE A 24 -21.90 -0.40 -10.26
N SER A 25 -21.36 0.72 -9.78
CA SER A 25 -21.16 1.89 -10.63
C SER A 25 -20.00 1.62 -11.57
N THR A 26 -20.22 1.83 -12.86
CA THR A 26 -19.22 1.54 -13.90
C THR A 26 -18.84 2.82 -14.64
N ASP A 27 -17.55 3.05 -14.78
CA ASP A 27 -17.00 4.12 -15.61
C ASP A 27 -16.03 3.54 -16.65
N ASN A 28 -16.00 4.16 -17.83
CA ASN A 28 -14.99 3.90 -18.85
C ASN A 28 -14.56 5.23 -19.46
N ILE A 29 -13.40 5.70 -19.05
CA ILE A 29 -12.81 6.95 -19.56
C ILE A 29 -11.63 6.57 -20.42
N ASP A 30 -11.81 6.64 -21.74
CA ASP A 30 -10.72 6.45 -22.69
C ASP A 30 -9.98 5.10 -22.54
N GLY A 31 -10.74 4.02 -22.30
CA GLY A 31 -10.21 2.67 -22.09
C GLY A 31 -9.74 2.39 -20.65
N TYR A 32 -9.77 3.38 -19.76
CA TYR A 32 -9.63 3.15 -18.32
C TYR A 32 -10.99 2.80 -17.72
N ILE A 33 -11.16 1.51 -17.44
CA ILE A 33 -12.40 0.91 -16.95
C ILE A 33 -12.35 0.83 -15.42
N SER A 34 -13.40 1.26 -14.74
CA SER A 34 -13.56 1.11 -13.30
C SER A 34 -14.93 0.56 -12.92
N TYR A 35 -14.94 -0.39 -11.97
CA TYR A 35 -16.12 -0.93 -11.32
C TYR A 35 -16.03 -0.59 -9.84
N SER A 36 -16.97 0.18 -9.32
CA SER A 36 -16.94 0.65 -7.94
C SER A 36 -18.27 0.50 -7.22
N VAL A 37 -18.20 0.33 -5.91
CA VAL A 37 -19.37 0.33 -5.02
C VAL A 37 -19.05 1.22 -3.81
N SER A 38 -19.95 2.18 -3.56
CA SER A 38 -19.84 3.15 -2.46
C SER A 38 -21.22 3.77 -2.21
N PRO A 39 -21.77 3.75 -0.98
CA PRO A 39 -21.22 3.09 0.19
C PRO A 39 -21.39 1.56 0.13
N VAL A 40 -20.48 0.83 0.77
CA VAL A 40 -20.65 -0.60 1.04
C VAL A 40 -21.35 -0.78 2.39
N PRO A 41 -22.36 -1.66 2.51
CA PRO A 41 -23.03 -1.92 3.79
C PRO A 41 -22.08 -2.49 4.86
N ASP A 42 -22.22 -2.06 6.12
CA ASP A 42 -21.27 -2.39 7.21
C ASP A 42 -21.09 -3.90 7.47
N ALA A 43 -22.10 -4.72 7.17
CA ALA A 43 -22.06 -6.18 7.37
C ALA A 43 -21.30 -6.94 6.27
N VAL A 44 -20.82 -6.24 5.24
CA VAL A 44 -20.17 -6.83 4.07
C VAL A 44 -18.65 -6.84 4.23
N VAL A 45 -18.03 -7.98 3.97
CA VAL A 45 -16.58 -8.17 4.05
C VAL A 45 -15.99 -8.23 2.64
N ALA A 46 -14.93 -7.47 2.38
CA ALA A 46 -14.12 -7.64 1.17
C ALA A 46 -13.19 -8.85 1.35
N HIS A 47 -13.17 -9.77 0.39
CA HIS A 47 -12.38 -11.00 0.44
C HIS A 47 -11.53 -11.14 -0.82
N TYR A 48 -10.22 -10.94 -0.67
CA TYR A 48 -9.23 -11.33 -1.67
C TYR A 48 -9.04 -12.85 -1.63
N MET A 49 -9.42 -13.56 -2.70
CA MET A 49 -9.67 -15.00 -2.65
C MET A 49 -8.50 -15.90 -3.09
N ARG A 50 -7.29 -15.35 -3.19
CA ARG A 50 -6.16 -16.11 -3.74
C ARG A 50 -5.58 -17.07 -2.72
N GLU A 51 -5.45 -18.34 -3.10
CA GLU A 51 -5.02 -19.42 -2.20
C GLU A 51 -3.67 -19.13 -1.54
N GLY A 52 -3.65 -19.14 -0.21
CA GLY A 52 -2.47 -18.84 0.60
C GLY A 52 -2.13 -17.35 0.71
N PHE A 53 -2.90 -16.47 0.09
CA PHE A 53 -2.73 -15.01 0.14
C PHE A 53 -3.99 -14.29 0.61
N GLU A 54 -4.95 -15.01 1.17
CA GLU A 54 -6.29 -14.52 1.47
C GLU A 54 -6.26 -13.36 2.46
N VAL A 55 -7.06 -12.34 2.17
CA VAL A 55 -7.28 -11.18 3.05
C VAL A 55 -8.77 -10.88 3.10
N ARG A 56 -9.32 -10.86 4.32
CA ARG A 56 -10.68 -10.44 4.63
C ARG A 56 -10.65 -9.09 5.33
N TRP A 57 -11.21 -8.08 4.70
CA TRP A 57 -11.12 -6.70 5.19
C TRP A 57 -12.50 -6.10 5.41
N HIS A 58 -12.68 -5.58 6.63
CA HIS A 58 -13.90 -4.92 7.07
C HIS A 58 -13.57 -4.00 8.27
N PRO A 59 -14.38 -2.96 8.51
CA PRO A 59 -15.45 -2.47 7.64
C PRO A 59 -14.91 -1.66 6.47
N ILE A 60 -15.57 -1.76 5.32
CA ILE A 60 -15.20 -1.02 4.11
C ILE A 60 -16.26 0.02 3.77
N PHE A 61 -15.83 1.23 3.40
CA PHE A 61 -16.71 2.26 2.87
C PHE A 61 -16.88 2.12 1.35
N SER A 62 -15.79 1.84 0.65
CA SER A 62 -15.81 1.68 -0.80
C SER A 62 -14.82 0.63 -1.28
N LEU A 63 -15.16 0.04 -2.42
CA LEU A 63 -14.30 -0.85 -3.20
C LEU A 63 -14.31 -0.37 -4.65
N ALA A 64 -13.15 -0.31 -5.28
CA ALA A 64 -13.00 -0.03 -6.70
C ALA A 64 -12.01 -0.99 -7.36
N MET A 65 -12.44 -1.64 -8.44
CA MET A 65 -11.59 -2.43 -9.35
C MET A 65 -11.31 -1.63 -10.61
N ARG A 66 -10.10 -1.74 -11.17
CA ARG A 66 -9.69 -1.02 -12.39
C ARG A 66 -8.96 -1.90 -13.39
N ALA A 67 -9.12 -1.55 -14.66
CA ALA A 67 -8.38 -2.08 -15.79
C ALA A 67 -8.10 -0.95 -16.80
N ASP A 68 -6.85 -0.82 -17.25
CA ASP A 68 -6.46 0.04 -18.37
C ASP A 68 -6.37 -0.82 -19.64
N GLU A 69 -7.41 -0.75 -20.47
CA GLU A 69 -7.52 -1.48 -21.74
C GLU A 69 -6.54 -0.97 -22.80
N LYS A 70 -6.16 0.32 -22.75
CA LYS A 70 -5.21 0.89 -23.71
C LYS A 70 -3.82 0.31 -23.52
N ARG A 71 -3.38 0.15 -22.27
CA ARG A 71 -2.08 -0.44 -21.94
C ARG A 71 -2.13 -1.97 -21.93
N PHE A 72 -3.27 -2.56 -21.56
CA PHE A 72 -3.46 -4.01 -21.46
C PHE A 72 -4.82 -4.41 -22.05
N PRO A 73 -4.85 -4.83 -23.34
CA PRO A 73 -6.11 -5.09 -24.07
C PRO A 73 -6.97 -6.23 -23.52
N ASP A 74 -6.44 -7.06 -22.63
CA ASP A 74 -7.13 -8.21 -22.04
C ASP A 74 -8.19 -7.84 -20.98
N ARG A 75 -8.28 -6.54 -20.64
CA ARG A 75 -9.24 -5.99 -19.65
C ARG A 75 -9.16 -6.70 -18.30
N ARG A 76 -7.99 -7.23 -17.93
CA ARG A 76 -7.80 -7.87 -16.63
C ARG A 76 -7.86 -6.84 -15.49
N VAL A 77 -8.36 -7.24 -14.32
CA VAL A 77 -8.31 -6.41 -13.11
C VAL A 77 -6.83 -6.20 -12.76
N GLN A 78 -6.38 -4.96 -12.86
CA GLN A 78 -5.00 -4.54 -12.61
C GLN A 78 -4.82 -4.02 -11.19
N SER A 79 -5.85 -3.38 -10.64
CA SER A 79 -5.83 -2.90 -9.27
C SER A 79 -7.19 -2.98 -8.61
N VAL A 80 -7.16 -3.18 -7.29
CA VAL A 80 -8.31 -3.07 -6.40
C VAL A 80 -7.94 -2.15 -5.25
N SER A 81 -8.75 -1.11 -5.03
CA SER A 81 -8.63 -0.21 -3.87
C SER A 81 -9.80 -0.41 -2.93
N LEU A 82 -9.50 -0.50 -1.65
CA LEU A 82 -10.47 -0.53 -0.58
C LEU A 82 -10.22 0.68 0.33
N LEU A 83 -11.29 1.38 0.69
CA LEU A 83 -11.26 2.46 1.67
C LEU A 83 -12.02 2.01 2.92
N LEU A 84 -11.42 2.20 4.10
CA LEU A 84 -12.05 1.91 5.36
C LEU A 84 -13.25 2.84 5.62
N ASN A 85 -14.31 2.33 6.24
CA ASN A 85 -15.34 3.19 6.84
C ASN A 85 -14.83 3.79 8.15
N ASP A 86 -14.18 4.96 8.09
CA ASP A 86 -13.54 5.59 9.25
C ASP A 86 -14.52 6.05 10.35
N LYS A 87 -15.81 6.20 10.01
CA LYS A 87 -16.87 6.57 10.96
C LYS A 87 -16.99 5.61 12.15
N ILE A 88 -16.52 4.38 12.01
CA ILE A 88 -16.51 3.37 13.09
C ILE A 88 -15.36 3.57 14.08
N ILE A 89 -14.29 4.29 13.70
CA ILE A 89 -13.16 4.56 14.55
C ILE A 89 -13.50 5.74 15.45
N LYS A 90 -13.52 5.52 16.77
CA LYS A 90 -13.74 6.56 17.79
C LYS A 90 -12.48 6.87 18.57
N THR A 91 -11.51 5.95 18.56
CA THR A 91 -10.27 6.07 19.35
C THR A 91 -9.04 5.64 18.55
N HIS A 92 -7.86 6.15 18.95
CA HIS A 92 -6.57 5.68 18.43
C HIS A 92 -6.36 4.17 18.66
N ALA A 93 -6.82 3.65 19.80
CA ALA A 93 -6.71 2.23 20.13
C ALA A 93 -7.51 1.34 19.16
N GLU A 94 -8.73 1.73 18.78
CA GLU A 94 -9.53 1.00 17.79
C GLU A 94 -8.87 1.03 16.40
N ALA A 95 -8.36 2.18 15.97
CA ALA A 95 -7.63 2.31 14.71
C ALA A 95 -6.39 1.41 14.68
N GLN A 96 -5.60 1.45 15.75
CA GLN A 96 -4.41 0.62 15.90
C GLN A 96 -4.77 -0.87 15.86
N ALA A 97 -5.78 -1.30 16.63
CA ALA A 97 -6.24 -2.68 16.66
C ALA A 97 -6.66 -3.16 15.27
N LEU A 98 -7.38 -2.34 14.50
CA LEU A 98 -7.79 -2.67 13.13
C LEU A 98 -6.60 -2.84 12.19
N VAL A 99 -5.63 -1.92 12.27
CA VAL A 99 -4.40 -1.99 11.46
C VAL A 99 -3.59 -3.24 11.82
N GLU A 100 -3.45 -3.54 13.10
CA GLU A 100 -2.76 -4.74 13.57
C GLU A 100 -3.46 -6.03 13.15
N GLN A 101 -4.80 -6.07 13.20
CA GLN A 101 -5.58 -7.20 12.68
C GLN A 101 -5.38 -7.38 11.18
N THR A 102 -5.28 -6.27 10.43
CA THR A 102 -5.00 -6.30 8.99
C THR A 102 -3.60 -6.86 8.71
N ILE A 103 -2.58 -6.34 9.40
CA ILE A 103 -1.18 -6.81 9.27
C ILE A 103 -1.06 -8.30 9.62
N ALA A 104 -1.76 -8.76 10.66
CA ALA A 104 -1.74 -10.16 11.08
C ALA A 104 -2.32 -11.12 10.02
N GLN A 105 -3.15 -10.66 9.09
CA GLN A 105 -3.59 -11.48 7.96
C GLN A 105 -2.45 -11.70 6.97
N PHE A 106 -1.72 -10.64 6.61
CA PHE A 106 -0.55 -10.74 5.75
C PHE A 106 0.55 -11.62 6.35
N GLN A 107 0.82 -11.50 7.66
CA GLN A 107 1.82 -12.33 8.35
C GLN A 107 1.47 -13.82 8.43
N ARG A 108 0.18 -14.18 8.36
CA ARG A 108 -0.27 -15.58 8.37
C ARG A 108 -0.30 -16.20 6.97
N GLY A 109 -0.47 -15.38 5.93
CA GLY A 109 -0.42 -15.83 4.55
C GLY A 109 1.02 -16.04 4.05
N LYS A 110 1.14 -16.36 2.76
CA LYS A 110 2.41 -16.53 2.03
C LYS A 110 3.01 -15.19 1.56
N TRP A 111 2.51 -14.08 2.08
CA TRP A 111 2.95 -12.73 1.71
C TRP A 111 4.36 -12.46 2.22
N GLN A 112 5.18 -11.87 1.36
CA GLN A 112 6.53 -11.43 1.71
C GLN A 112 6.55 -9.90 1.83
N ARG A 113 7.35 -9.36 2.75
CA ARG A 113 7.53 -7.91 2.87
C ARG A 113 8.17 -7.34 1.60
N TYR A 114 7.59 -6.28 1.06
CA TYR A 114 8.07 -5.67 -0.19
C TYR A 114 8.79 -4.34 0.07
N TYR A 115 9.81 -4.06 -0.76
CA TYR A 115 10.49 -2.78 -0.83
C TYR A 115 11.05 -2.55 -2.23
N ASP A 116 11.31 -1.28 -2.53
CA ASP A 116 12.06 -0.89 -3.72
C ASP A 116 13.54 -0.78 -3.32
N PRO A 117 14.45 -1.65 -3.80
CA PRO A 117 15.85 -1.63 -3.39
C PRO A 117 16.64 -0.42 -3.92
N GLU A 118 16.15 0.28 -4.94
CA GLU A 118 16.77 1.52 -5.41
C GLU A 118 16.56 2.64 -4.38
N TRP A 119 15.37 2.67 -3.77
CA TRP A 119 14.96 3.76 -2.89
C TRP A 119 14.90 3.38 -1.41
N ASP A 120 14.87 2.12 -1.02
CA ASP A 120 14.54 1.74 0.34
C ASP A 120 15.47 0.65 0.91
N VAL A 121 15.44 0.51 2.23
CA VAL A 121 16.10 -0.57 2.96
C VAL A 121 15.08 -1.25 3.87
N LEU A 122 15.22 -2.57 4.03
CA LEU A 122 14.44 -3.36 4.97
C LEU A 122 15.13 -3.41 6.34
N LEU A 123 14.61 -2.66 7.30
CA LEU A 123 15.06 -2.69 8.70
C LEU A 123 14.04 -3.42 9.56
N THR A 124 14.45 -3.98 10.68
CA THR A 124 13.52 -4.57 11.67
C THR A 124 13.20 -3.59 12.79
N GLY A 125 12.20 -3.92 13.61
CA GLY A 125 11.92 -3.22 14.86
C GLY A 125 11.56 -1.75 14.66
N ARG A 126 11.87 -0.94 15.67
CA ARG A 126 11.54 0.49 15.67
C ARG A 126 12.27 1.24 14.55
N SER A 127 13.49 0.82 14.19
CA SER A 127 14.27 1.48 13.13
C SER A 127 13.58 1.49 11.76
N SER A 128 12.65 0.58 11.52
CA SER A 128 11.81 0.57 10.30
C SER A 128 10.86 1.77 10.16
N LEU A 129 10.66 2.53 11.24
CA LEU A 129 9.81 3.72 11.30
C LEU A 129 10.61 5.03 11.38
N LEU A 130 11.93 4.96 11.60
CA LEU A 130 12.74 6.12 11.93
C LEU A 130 13.52 6.65 10.74
N ASN A 131 13.72 7.97 10.71
CA ASN A 131 14.66 8.64 9.84
C ASN A 131 16.09 8.60 10.42
N GLU A 132 17.04 9.22 9.71
CA GLU A 132 18.44 9.27 10.11
C GLU A 132 18.69 10.02 11.44
N ASN A 133 17.75 10.88 11.84
CA ASN A 133 17.80 11.64 13.09
C ASN A 133 17.10 10.91 14.25
N GLY A 134 16.59 9.69 14.03
CA GLY A 134 15.86 8.92 15.05
C GLY A 134 14.44 9.42 15.32
N GLN A 135 13.88 10.27 14.46
CA GLN A 135 12.50 10.72 14.50
C GLN A 135 11.63 9.84 13.59
N PHE A 136 10.31 9.83 13.76
CA PHE A 136 9.43 9.15 12.81
C PHE A 136 9.62 9.71 11.40
N GLY A 137 9.97 8.84 10.45
CA GLY A 137 10.14 9.22 9.06
C GLY A 137 8.81 9.63 8.44
N ARG A 138 8.85 10.51 7.45
CA ARG A 138 7.67 10.88 6.66
C ARG A 138 7.38 9.76 5.66
N PHE A 139 6.15 9.25 5.65
CA PHE A 139 5.70 8.13 4.81
C PHE A 139 6.63 6.91 4.84
N PRO A 140 6.93 6.31 6.00
CA PRO A 140 7.80 5.14 6.07
C PRO A 140 7.15 3.99 5.31
N ARG A 141 7.88 3.38 4.37
CA ARG A 141 7.33 2.39 3.39
C ARG A 141 7.86 0.98 3.55
N THR A 142 8.84 0.82 4.41
CA THR A 142 9.46 -0.45 4.76
C THR A 142 9.32 -0.62 6.25
N ILE A 143 8.09 -0.56 6.76
CA ILE A 143 7.83 -0.80 8.18
C ILE A 143 7.92 -2.29 8.44
N ASP A 144 8.48 -2.68 9.58
CA ASP A 144 8.52 -4.07 10.01
C ASP A 144 7.12 -4.49 10.48
N PRO A 145 6.44 -5.43 9.80
CA PRO A 145 5.12 -5.88 10.22
C PRO A 145 5.13 -6.61 11.57
N ALA A 146 6.29 -7.11 12.04
CA ALA A 146 6.40 -7.73 13.35
C ALA A 146 6.56 -6.71 14.49
N TYR A 147 6.93 -5.47 14.19
CA TYR A 147 7.09 -4.44 15.20
C TYR A 147 5.73 -3.89 15.64
N LYS A 148 5.43 -4.04 16.94
CA LYS A 148 4.24 -3.45 17.56
C LYS A 148 4.54 -2.01 17.95
N ILE A 149 3.84 -1.08 17.31
CA ILE A 149 3.96 0.35 17.63
C ILE A 149 3.36 0.58 19.02
N PRO A 150 4.08 1.17 19.97
CA PRO A 150 3.52 1.53 21.27
C PRO A 150 2.31 2.48 21.12
N ALA A 151 1.31 2.34 21.98
CA ALA A 151 0.06 3.12 21.88
C ALA A 151 0.30 4.63 22.00
N GLU A 152 1.31 5.03 22.78
CA GLU A 152 1.76 6.40 22.95
C GLU A 152 2.41 6.98 21.69
N ASP A 153 3.06 6.14 20.88
CA ASP A 153 3.72 6.55 19.64
C ASP A 153 2.73 6.58 18.45
N TRP A 154 1.63 5.83 18.55
CA TRP A 154 0.67 5.64 17.46
C TRP A 154 0.17 6.95 16.82
N PRO A 155 -0.31 7.97 17.56
CA PRO A 155 -0.79 9.22 16.98
C PRO A 155 0.28 9.93 16.13
N ALA A 156 1.52 9.98 16.65
CA ALA A 156 2.64 10.63 15.95
C ALA A 156 3.05 9.84 14.69
N VAL A 157 3.03 8.51 14.78
CA VAL A 157 3.33 7.64 13.63
C VAL A 157 2.28 7.82 12.53
N VAL A 158 0.98 7.74 12.85
CA VAL A 158 -0.07 7.82 11.81
C VAL A 158 -0.19 9.20 11.15
N GLN A 159 0.24 10.26 11.83
CA GLN A 159 0.39 11.59 11.21
C GLN A 159 1.44 11.60 10.10
N GLN A 160 2.47 10.75 10.19
CA GLN A 160 3.48 10.62 9.14
C GLN A 160 3.01 9.79 7.94
N GLY A 161 1.87 9.11 8.02
CA GLY A 161 1.32 8.32 6.93
C GLY A 161 2.07 7.01 6.65
N PRO A 162 2.23 6.09 7.63
CA PRO A 162 2.90 4.81 7.45
C PRO A 162 2.29 3.95 6.34
N ILE A 163 3.16 3.25 5.63
CA ILE A 163 2.81 2.36 4.53
C ILE A 163 3.48 0.99 4.76
N TRP A 164 2.66 -0.05 4.88
CA TRP A 164 3.12 -1.43 4.82
C TRP A 164 2.90 -1.98 3.42
N ARG A 165 3.89 -2.71 2.90
CA ARG A 165 3.85 -3.31 1.56
C ARG A 165 4.22 -4.78 1.63
N TRP A 166 3.48 -5.58 0.88
CA TRP A 166 3.74 -7.00 0.71
C TRP A 166 3.66 -7.40 -0.75
N VAL A 167 4.40 -8.44 -1.12
CA VAL A 167 4.35 -9.07 -2.44
C VAL A 167 4.00 -10.53 -2.30
N GLY A 168 3.21 -11.06 -3.24
CA GLY A 168 2.78 -12.44 -3.24
C GLY A 168 2.10 -12.81 -4.56
N ASP A 169 2.56 -13.88 -5.19
CA ASP A 169 2.01 -14.40 -6.45
C ASP A 169 1.80 -13.33 -7.55
N GLY A 170 2.79 -12.46 -7.74
CA GLY A 170 2.72 -11.38 -8.73
C GLY A 170 1.80 -10.22 -8.36
N VAL A 171 1.34 -10.12 -7.11
CA VAL A 171 0.53 -9.01 -6.60
C VAL A 171 1.32 -8.23 -5.55
N LEU A 172 1.25 -6.90 -5.63
CA LEU A 172 1.67 -5.96 -4.60
C LEU A 172 0.45 -5.55 -3.77
N ALA A 173 0.47 -5.83 -2.47
CA ALA A 173 -0.50 -5.32 -1.52
C ALA A 173 0.09 -4.15 -0.72
N GLN A 174 -0.69 -3.11 -0.50
CA GLN A 174 -0.28 -1.91 0.24
C GLN A 174 -1.36 -1.48 1.24
N LEU A 175 -1.01 -1.43 2.52
CA LEU A 175 -1.81 -0.80 3.56
C LEU A 175 -1.23 0.58 3.87
N SER A 176 -1.96 1.64 3.58
CA SER A 176 -1.60 3.02 3.96
C SER A 176 -2.54 3.53 5.04
N VAL A 177 -1.98 4.08 6.10
CA VAL A 177 -2.74 4.63 7.23
C VAL A 177 -2.32 6.07 7.41
N LYS A 178 -3.26 7.00 7.36
CA LYS A 178 -3.04 8.41 7.71
C LYS A 178 -4.07 8.82 8.73
N GLY A 179 -3.62 9.26 9.90
CA GLY A 179 -4.49 9.83 10.93
C GLY A 179 -4.39 11.34 10.94
N ASP A 180 -5.51 12.01 11.13
CA ASP A 180 -5.57 13.42 11.48
C ASP A 180 -6.22 13.56 12.85
N ALA A 181 -5.51 14.25 13.75
CA ALA A 181 -6.01 14.64 15.07
C ALA A 181 -6.10 16.18 15.08
N GLY A 182 -6.89 16.71 14.14
CA GLY A 182 -7.14 18.13 13.99
C GLY A 182 -8.30 18.62 14.86
N THR A 183 -8.68 19.88 14.69
CA THR A 183 -9.78 20.55 15.43
C THR A 183 -11.15 19.95 15.17
N LEU A 184 -11.32 19.16 14.10
CA LEU A 184 -12.58 18.51 13.71
C LEU A 184 -12.81 17.16 14.41
N GLY A 185 -11.89 16.73 15.27
CA GLY A 185 -11.90 15.42 15.91
C GLY A 185 -10.99 14.40 15.21
N LEU A 186 -11.06 13.16 15.67
CA LEU A 186 -10.25 12.06 15.17
C LEU A 186 -10.76 11.57 13.81
N SER A 187 -9.92 11.61 12.78
CA SER A 187 -10.22 11.07 11.45
C SER A 187 -9.08 10.20 10.94
N TYR A 188 -9.41 9.17 10.16
CA TYR A 188 -8.44 8.27 9.57
C TYR A 188 -8.74 8.01 8.10
N ASP A 189 -7.72 8.14 7.26
CA ASP A 189 -7.69 7.59 5.92
C ASP A 189 -6.88 6.28 5.94
N VAL A 190 -7.59 5.15 6.02
CA VAL A 190 -6.99 3.82 5.93
C VAL A 190 -7.39 3.18 4.60
N ARG A 191 -6.39 2.83 3.80
CA ARG A 191 -6.60 2.21 2.48
C ARG A 191 -5.82 0.92 2.37
N LEU A 192 -6.46 -0.08 1.79
CA LEU A 192 -5.83 -1.30 1.37
C LEU A 192 -5.91 -1.39 -0.16
N ASN A 193 -4.75 -1.46 -0.81
CA ASN A 193 -4.66 -1.56 -2.26
C ASN A 193 -3.99 -2.88 -2.65
N PHE A 194 -4.43 -3.44 -3.76
CA PHE A 194 -3.81 -4.56 -4.43
C PHE A 194 -3.55 -4.14 -5.87
N ASP A 195 -2.35 -4.37 -6.37
CA ASP A 195 -1.95 -4.11 -7.75
C ASP A 195 -1.26 -5.34 -8.33
N LEU A 196 -1.50 -5.65 -9.60
CA LEU A 196 -0.62 -6.57 -10.32
C LEU A 196 0.78 -5.95 -10.37
N LEU A 197 1.78 -6.67 -9.85
CA LEU A 197 3.12 -6.14 -9.63
C LEU A 197 3.79 -5.74 -10.96
N ASP A 198 3.69 -6.57 -11.99
CA ASP A 198 4.22 -6.28 -13.32
C ASP A 198 3.62 -5.01 -13.91
N VAL A 199 2.30 -4.84 -13.76
CA VAL A 199 1.56 -3.66 -14.22
C VAL A 199 1.97 -2.42 -13.43
N ALA A 200 2.05 -2.51 -12.10
CA ALA A 200 2.46 -1.40 -11.24
C ALA A 200 3.88 -0.93 -11.59
N LEU A 201 4.84 -1.85 -11.67
CA LEU A 201 6.22 -1.54 -12.01
C LEU A 201 6.36 -0.92 -13.40
N LYS A 202 5.66 -1.47 -14.41
CA LYS A 202 5.66 -0.93 -15.77
C LYS A 202 5.07 0.47 -15.81
N ARG A 203 3.90 0.68 -15.19
CA ARG A 203 3.23 1.98 -15.11
C ARG A 203 4.13 3.02 -14.44
N ASP A 204 4.74 2.67 -13.31
CA ASP A 204 5.55 3.59 -12.53
C ASP A 204 6.84 3.96 -13.30
N ALA A 205 7.45 3.01 -14.03
CA ALA A 205 8.58 3.27 -14.92
C ALA A 205 8.21 4.17 -16.11
N GLU A 206 7.07 3.93 -16.76
CA GLU A 206 6.57 4.78 -17.86
C GLU A 206 6.28 6.21 -17.39
N ASN A 207 5.62 6.36 -16.23
CA ASN A 207 5.32 7.65 -15.64
C ASN A 207 6.60 8.41 -15.27
N LEU A 208 7.59 7.71 -14.69
CA LEU A 208 8.89 8.30 -14.38
C LEU A 208 9.59 8.77 -15.67
N ALA A 209 9.69 7.91 -16.68
CA ALA A 209 10.34 8.27 -17.95
C ALA A 209 9.69 9.49 -18.61
N GLN A 210 8.35 9.58 -18.56
CA GLN A 210 7.61 10.74 -19.06
C GLN A 210 7.91 12.00 -18.22
N GLN A 211 7.87 11.91 -16.89
CA GLN A 211 8.17 13.03 -15.98
C GLN A 211 9.58 13.58 -16.21
N LEU A 212 10.57 12.70 -16.33
CA LEU A 212 11.96 13.08 -16.59
C LEU A 212 12.08 13.79 -17.94
N LYS A 213 11.50 13.22 -18.99
CA LYS A 213 11.50 13.82 -20.34
C LYS A 213 10.82 15.20 -20.37
N GLU A 214 9.66 15.34 -19.73
CA GLU A 214 8.93 16.60 -19.67
C GLU A 214 9.65 17.66 -18.83
N GLY A 215 10.27 17.25 -17.72
CA GLY A 215 11.07 18.14 -16.88
C GLY A 215 12.31 18.65 -17.61
N ASP A 216 13.02 17.77 -18.30
CA ASP A 216 14.18 18.16 -19.12
C ASP A 216 13.77 19.07 -20.28
N ALA A 217 12.64 18.80 -20.94
CA ALA A 217 12.09 19.67 -21.97
C ALA A 217 11.72 21.08 -21.45
N LYS A 218 11.44 21.20 -20.14
CA LYS A 218 11.19 22.48 -19.45
C LYS A 218 12.47 23.11 -18.88
N GLY A 219 13.64 22.47 -19.05
CA GLY A 219 14.93 22.96 -18.56
C GLY A 219 15.17 22.70 -17.07
N TRP A 220 14.46 21.77 -16.44
CA TRP A 220 14.60 21.46 -15.02
C TRP A 220 15.73 20.48 -14.69
N ASN A 221 16.42 19.92 -15.69
CA ASN A 221 17.46 18.91 -15.51
C ASN A 221 16.99 17.71 -14.66
N SER A 222 15.73 17.32 -14.79
CA SER A 222 15.08 16.28 -13.98
C SER A 222 15.80 14.93 -14.06
N THR A 223 16.35 14.54 -15.22
CA THR A 223 17.14 13.30 -15.31
C THR A 223 18.41 13.38 -14.46
N ALA A 224 19.13 14.51 -14.47
CA ALA A 224 20.33 14.68 -13.66
C ALA A 224 20.01 14.75 -12.16
N GLU A 225 18.93 15.43 -11.79
CA GLU A 225 18.45 15.48 -10.41
C GLU A 225 18.05 14.09 -9.89
N HIS A 226 17.34 13.30 -10.70
CA HIS A 226 16.94 11.95 -10.35
C HIS A 226 18.14 11.04 -10.07
N GLU A 227 19.17 11.07 -10.92
CA GLU A 227 20.41 10.31 -10.70
C GLU A 227 21.20 10.83 -9.48
N ALA A 228 21.18 12.14 -9.21
CA ALA A 228 21.75 12.69 -7.98
C ALA A 228 20.99 12.21 -6.74
N ASP A 229 19.66 12.12 -6.82
CA ASP A 229 18.80 11.69 -5.71
C ASP A 229 18.97 10.20 -5.41
N LYS A 230 19.19 9.35 -6.42
CA LYS A 230 19.60 7.94 -6.20
C LYS A 230 20.86 7.84 -5.36
N LYS A 231 21.87 8.65 -5.66
CA LYS A 231 23.13 8.68 -4.89
C LYS A 231 22.92 9.19 -3.46
N LYS A 232 22.15 10.26 -3.28
CA LYS A 232 21.78 10.77 -1.94
C LYS A 232 21.02 9.70 -1.16
N ARG A 233 20.14 8.96 -1.82
CA ARG A 233 19.34 7.91 -1.18
C ARG A 233 20.19 6.71 -0.78
N ALA A 234 21.12 6.27 -1.61
CA ALA A 234 22.08 5.23 -1.24
C ALA A 234 22.88 5.62 0.02
N ALA A 235 23.35 6.88 0.08
CA ALA A 235 24.07 7.38 1.26
C ALA A 235 23.18 7.47 2.52
N LEU A 236 21.91 7.85 2.35
CA LEU A 236 20.93 7.84 3.42
C LEU A 236 20.63 6.41 3.92
N ASN A 237 20.41 5.46 3.01
CA ASN A 237 20.16 4.06 3.36
C ASN A 237 21.33 3.47 4.16
N LYS A 238 22.57 3.81 3.82
CA LYS A 238 23.75 3.43 4.61
C LYS A 238 23.69 3.96 6.04
N ARG A 239 23.34 5.24 6.23
CA ARG A 239 23.18 5.84 7.57
C ARG A 239 22.04 5.21 8.35
N LEU A 240 20.92 4.88 7.70
CA LEU A 240 19.79 4.19 8.33
C LEU A 240 20.18 2.79 8.82
N ILE A 241 20.97 2.06 8.02
CA ILE A 241 21.53 0.76 8.38
C ILE A 241 22.45 0.88 9.60
N GLU A 242 23.42 1.80 9.57
CA GLU A 242 24.36 2.02 10.68
C GLU A 242 23.61 2.38 11.97
N ASN A 243 22.61 3.27 11.87
CA ASN A 243 21.76 3.64 13.00
C ASN A 243 20.94 2.47 13.54
N ALA A 244 20.41 1.60 12.67
CA ALA A 244 19.66 0.41 13.10
C ALA A 244 20.57 -0.56 13.87
N ILE A 245 21.77 -0.83 13.33
CA ILE A 245 22.79 -1.67 13.98
C ILE A 245 23.16 -1.10 15.36
N ASN A 246 23.40 0.21 15.46
CA ASN A 246 23.72 0.87 16.73
C ASN A 246 22.59 0.78 17.78
N ARG A 247 21.34 0.61 17.34
CA ARG A 247 20.17 0.42 18.22
C ARG A 247 19.89 -1.06 18.53
N GLY A 248 20.66 -1.99 17.96
CA GLY A 248 20.44 -3.43 18.10
C GLY A 248 19.34 -4.00 17.19
N ASP A 249 18.87 -3.21 16.21
CA ASP A 249 17.96 -3.67 15.17
C ASP A 249 18.74 -4.32 14.01
N ALA A 250 18.09 -5.19 13.24
CA ALA A 250 18.69 -5.91 12.13
C ALA A 250 18.34 -5.28 10.77
N VAL A 251 19.21 -5.54 9.79
CA VAL A 251 18.94 -5.31 8.36
C VAL A 251 18.52 -6.63 7.73
N VAL A 252 17.36 -6.66 7.08
CA VAL A 252 16.91 -7.84 6.34
C VAL A 252 17.62 -7.83 4.99
N SER A 253 18.49 -8.81 4.77
CA SER A 253 19.18 -8.97 3.48
C SER A 253 18.21 -9.47 2.41
N PRO A 254 18.30 -9.01 1.14
CA PRO A 254 17.42 -9.44 0.06
C PRO A 254 17.40 -10.96 -0.15
N SER A 255 18.53 -11.65 0.12
CA SER A 255 18.66 -13.11 0.02
C SER A 255 17.92 -13.90 1.11
N ALA A 256 17.36 -13.23 2.12
CA ALA A 256 16.59 -13.85 3.20
C ALA A 256 15.07 -13.91 2.90
N LEU A 257 14.62 -13.27 1.81
CA LEU A 257 13.27 -13.39 1.28
C LEU A 257 13.27 -14.53 0.26
N LYS A 258 13.09 -15.77 0.75
CA LYS A 258 12.85 -16.96 -0.08
C LYS A 258 11.36 -17.14 -0.31
#